data_AF-A0A0S8DA64-F1
#
_entry.id   AF-A0A0S8DA64-F1
#
_cell.length_a   1.000
_cell.length_b   1.000
_cell.length_c   1.000
_cell.angle_alpha   90.00
_cell.angle_beta   90.00
_cell.angle_gamma   90.00
#
_symmetry.space_group_name_H-M   'P 1'
#
loop_
_entity.id
_entity.type
_entity.pdbx_description
1 polymer ?
#
loop_
_entity_poly.entity_id
_entity_poly.type
_entity_poly.pdbx_seq_one_letter_code
_entity_poly.pdbx_strand_id
1 'polypeptide(L)'
;MSTASLGVRAVIALLVVAFAGCATVQQPQRGNLGSDNVEIRECARWFDSLDSAVARAGVADVQARRIDGFPYLRADRFTAAIGESADADAGLRNAWIERMRELDAIGRRVEITNLPAADVEQLGVGDRSAAVSRSQDCAQTRARADMSDSSKVAGLLEQR
;
A
#
# COMPACT_ATOMS: atom_id res chain seq x y z
N MET A 1 -51.23 -8.71 5.03
CA MET A 1 -50.19 -8.08 4.20
C MET A 1 -49.13 -7.49 5.14
N SER A 2 -47.99 -8.17 5.40
CA SER A 2 -46.72 -7.54 5.89
C SER A 2 -45.62 -8.49 6.37
N THR A 3 -45.74 -9.82 6.27
CA THR A 3 -44.62 -10.72 6.60
C THR A 3 -43.61 -10.84 5.45
N ALA A 4 -44.09 -10.77 4.20
CA ALA A 4 -43.26 -10.83 3.00
C ALA A 4 -42.32 -9.62 2.84
N SER A 5 -42.74 -8.41 3.26
CA SER A 5 -41.91 -7.20 3.14
C SER A 5 -40.78 -7.15 4.17
N LEU A 6 -40.96 -7.78 5.34
CA LEU A 6 -39.92 -7.91 6.37
C LEU A 6 -38.79 -8.84 5.90
N GLY A 7 -39.15 -9.99 5.32
CA GLY A 7 -38.18 -10.95 4.77
C GLY A 7 -37.35 -10.35 3.63
N VAL A 8 -37.99 -9.64 2.70
CA VAL A 8 -37.31 -8.98 1.57
C VAL A 8 -36.37 -7.87 2.06
N ARG A 9 -36.76 -7.07 3.06
CA ARG A 9 -35.90 -6.03 3.66
C ARG A 9 -34.69 -6.63 4.38
N ALA A 10 -34.86 -7.74 5.08
CA ALA A 10 -33.77 -8.44 5.76
C ALA A 10 -32.76 -9.04 4.76
N VAL A 11 -33.23 -9.64 3.67
CA VAL A 11 -32.37 -10.17 2.60
C VAL A 11 -31.61 -9.05 1.88
N ILE A 12 -32.27 -7.91 1.59
CA ILE A 12 -31.61 -6.75 0.98
C ILE A 12 -30.55 -6.16 1.93
N ALA A 13 -30.84 -6.05 3.22
CA ALA A 13 -29.86 -5.57 4.21
C ALA A 13 -28.65 -6.51 4.31
N LEU A 14 -28.87 -7.83 4.27
CA LEU A 14 -27.79 -8.83 4.30
C LEU A 14 -26.91 -8.78 3.04
N LEU A 15 -27.52 -8.56 1.87
CA LEU A 15 -26.81 -8.41 0.59
C LEU A 15 -25.96 -7.13 0.54
N VAL A 16 -26.44 -6.01 1.08
CA VAL A 16 -25.67 -4.75 1.11
C VAL A 16 -24.42 -4.87 2.00
N VAL A 17 -24.48 -5.62 3.11
CA VAL A 17 -23.31 -5.88 3.96
C VAL A 17 -22.31 -6.81 3.27
N ALA A 18 -22.79 -7.79 2.49
CA ALA A 18 -21.94 -8.76 1.79
C ALA A 18 -21.06 -8.14 0.68
N PHE A 19 -21.44 -6.98 0.13
CA PHE A 19 -20.67 -6.28 -0.91
C PHE A 19 -19.79 -5.12 -0.41
N ALA A 20 -19.75 -4.85 0.90
CA ALA A 20 -18.89 -3.79 1.44
C ALA A 20 -17.39 -4.16 1.53
N GLY A 21 -16.99 -5.35 1.05
CA GLY A 21 -15.62 -5.85 1.09
C GLY A 21 -14.67 -5.32 0.00
N CYS A 22 -15.11 -4.45 -0.90
CA CYS A 22 -14.26 -4.00 -2.01
C CYS A 22 -13.36 -2.83 -1.60
N ALA A 23 -12.04 -3.10 -1.53
CA ALA A 23 -10.96 -2.11 -1.57
C ALA A 23 -10.97 -1.03 -0.47
N THR A 24 -11.22 -1.40 0.78
CA THR A 24 -10.97 -0.48 1.89
C THR A 24 -9.46 -0.28 2.04
N VAL A 25 -8.96 0.92 1.73
CA VAL A 25 -7.57 1.35 2.03
C VAL A 25 -7.21 0.90 3.44
N GLN A 26 -6.09 0.25 3.70
CA GLN A 26 -5.80 -0.32 5.03
C GLN A 26 -5.08 0.70 5.93
N GLN A 27 -5.08 0.47 7.24
CA GLN A 27 -4.14 1.18 8.13
C GLN A 27 -2.72 0.63 7.87
N PRO A 28 -1.65 1.44 7.97
CA PRO A 28 -1.65 2.85 8.36
C PRO A 28 -1.96 3.86 7.22
N GLN A 29 -2.09 3.42 5.97
CA GLN A 29 -2.32 4.30 4.82
C GLN A 29 -3.53 5.23 5.00
N ARG A 30 -4.66 4.74 5.54
CA ARG A 30 -5.82 5.59 5.87
C ARG A 30 -5.44 6.75 6.80
N GLY A 31 -4.79 6.44 7.92
CA GLY A 31 -4.36 7.46 8.88
C GLY A 31 -3.40 8.46 8.24
N ASN A 32 -2.48 7.98 7.41
CA ASN A 32 -1.49 8.83 6.75
C ASN A 32 -2.12 9.77 5.69
N LEU A 33 -3.21 9.37 5.01
CA LEU A 33 -3.98 10.26 4.12
C LEU A 33 -4.67 11.40 4.89
N GLY A 34 -5.00 11.19 6.16
CA GLY A 34 -5.61 12.17 7.07
C GLY A 34 -4.63 12.84 8.05
N SER A 35 -3.32 12.59 7.92
CA SER A 35 -2.31 13.09 8.84
C SER A 35 -2.24 14.62 8.85
N ASP A 36 -2.03 15.23 10.03
CA ASP A 36 -1.77 16.68 10.17
C ASP A 36 -0.41 17.06 9.58
N ASN A 37 0.58 16.16 9.65
CA ASN A 37 1.87 16.34 8.98
C ASN A 37 1.68 16.34 7.45
N VAL A 38 2.00 17.48 6.82
CA VAL A 38 1.82 17.74 5.39
C VAL A 38 2.63 16.76 4.54
N GLU A 39 3.90 16.52 4.88
CA GLU A 39 4.78 15.65 4.10
C GLU A 39 4.29 14.20 4.10
N ILE A 40 3.87 13.69 5.27
CA ILE A 40 3.28 12.34 5.39
C ILE A 40 2.03 12.23 4.53
N ARG A 41 1.17 13.25 4.57
CA ARG A 41 -0.09 13.30 3.82
C ARG A 41 0.13 13.38 2.31
N GLU A 42 1.08 14.19 1.86
CA GLU A 42 1.44 14.29 0.45
C GLU A 42 2.06 13.00 -0.09
N CYS A 43 2.88 12.32 0.71
CA CYS A 43 3.43 11.03 0.35
C CYS A 43 2.37 9.91 0.36
N ALA A 44 1.39 9.98 1.26
CA ALA A 44 0.24 9.08 1.21
C ALA A 44 -0.55 9.24 -0.09
N ARG A 45 -0.84 10.49 -0.48
CA ARG A 45 -1.54 10.82 -1.74
C ARG A 45 -0.72 10.43 -2.96
N TRP A 46 0.61 10.60 -2.91
CA TRP A 46 1.49 10.17 -4.00
C TRP A 46 1.33 8.68 -4.30
N PHE A 47 1.44 7.84 -3.26
CA PHE A 47 1.26 6.39 -3.44
C PHE A 47 -0.15 6.03 -3.89
N ASP A 48 -1.19 6.68 -3.36
CA ASP A 48 -2.58 6.46 -3.77
C ASP A 48 -2.80 6.76 -5.27
N SER A 49 -2.29 7.90 -5.75
CA SER A 49 -2.35 8.29 -7.16
C SER A 49 -1.55 7.35 -8.06
N LEU A 50 -0.32 7.00 -7.66
CA LEU A 50 0.54 6.10 -8.42
C LEU A 50 -0.06 4.69 -8.50
N ASP A 51 -0.54 4.16 -7.38
CA ASP A 51 -1.16 2.84 -7.30
C ASP A 51 -2.39 2.75 -8.18
N SER A 52 -3.21 3.81 -8.17
CA SER A 52 -4.38 3.92 -9.03
C SER A 52 -4.01 3.98 -10.51
N ALA A 53 -2.98 4.74 -10.89
CA ALA A 53 -2.49 4.79 -12.27
C ALA A 53 -1.96 3.43 -12.74
N VAL A 54 -1.13 2.78 -11.92
CA VAL A 54 -0.58 1.45 -12.21
C VAL A 54 -1.69 0.41 -12.37
N ALA A 55 -2.68 0.43 -11.49
CA ALA A 55 -3.81 -0.49 -11.55
C ALA A 55 -4.66 -0.28 -12.81
N ARG A 56 -5.00 0.97 -13.14
CA ARG A 56 -5.78 1.30 -14.35
C ARG A 56 -5.05 0.91 -15.63
N ALA A 57 -3.74 1.12 -15.69
CA ALA A 57 -2.92 0.79 -16.85
C ALA A 57 -2.60 -0.72 -16.95
N GLY A 58 -2.83 -1.50 -15.89
CA GLY A 58 -2.52 -2.94 -15.87
C GLY A 58 -1.02 -3.24 -15.89
N VAL A 59 -0.19 -2.34 -15.35
CA VAL A 59 1.29 -2.43 -15.42
C VAL A 59 1.94 -2.79 -14.08
N ALA A 60 1.15 -3.33 -13.15
CA ALA A 60 1.63 -3.72 -11.83
C ALA A 60 2.75 -4.76 -11.93
N ASP A 61 3.80 -4.60 -11.13
CA ASP A 61 4.79 -5.66 -10.96
C ASP A 61 4.18 -6.81 -10.16
N VAL A 62 4.32 -8.04 -10.68
CA VAL A 62 3.75 -9.26 -10.11
C VAL A 62 4.79 -10.13 -9.39
N GLN A 63 6.07 -9.74 -9.42
CA GLN A 63 7.15 -10.51 -8.79
C GLN A 63 7.18 -10.35 -7.27
N ALA A 64 6.82 -9.17 -6.76
CA ALA A 64 6.70 -8.89 -5.34
C ALA A 64 5.37 -8.21 -5.02
N ARG A 65 4.66 -8.72 -4.01
CA ARG A 65 3.35 -8.21 -3.60
C ARG A 65 3.52 -7.01 -2.68
N ARG A 66 2.73 -5.94 -2.89
CA ARG A 66 2.60 -4.81 -1.96
C ARG A 66 2.03 -5.25 -0.62
N ILE A 67 2.60 -4.74 0.47
CA ILE A 67 2.09 -4.97 1.83
C ILE A 67 0.92 -4.02 2.10
N ASP A 68 -0.17 -4.54 2.67
CA ASP A 68 -1.37 -3.78 2.90
C ASP A 68 -1.14 -2.66 3.92
N GLY A 69 -1.53 -1.44 3.56
CA GLY A 69 -1.34 -0.25 4.38
C GLY A 69 0.08 0.34 4.35
N PHE A 70 1.05 -0.38 3.81
CA PHE A 70 2.45 0.04 3.65
C PHE A 70 2.83 0.08 2.16
N PRO A 71 2.37 1.08 1.39
CA PRO A 71 2.50 1.10 -0.07
C PRO A 71 3.96 1.25 -0.58
N TYR A 72 4.91 1.42 0.33
CA TYR A 72 6.35 1.50 0.08
C TYR A 72 7.09 0.20 0.47
N LEU A 73 6.37 -0.87 0.81
CA LEU A 73 6.90 -2.18 1.14
C LEU A 73 6.33 -3.23 0.18
N ARG A 74 7.20 -4.13 -0.28
CA ARG A 74 6.78 -5.35 -1.00
C ARG A 74 7.49 -6.58 -0.45
N ALA A 75 6.81 -7.72 -0.50
CA ALA A 75 7.41 -9.01 -0.21
C ALA A 75 7.31 -9.93 -1.43
N ASP A 76 8.42 -10.56 -1.77
CA ASP A 76 8.45 -11.77 -2.59
C ASP A 76 8.31 -13.00 -1.68
N ARG A 77 8.24 -14.20 -2.28
CA ARG A 77 8.12 -15.46 -1.54
C ARG A 77 9.24 -15.72 -0.53
N PHE A 78 10.44 -15.20 -0.75
CA PHE A 78 11.58 -15.42 0.13
C PHE A 78 11.55 -14.47 1.31
N THR A 79 11.20 -13.21 1.03
CA THR A 79 11.05 -12.17 2.04
C THR A 79 9.89 -12.50 2.97
N ALA A 80 8.77 -13.01 2.44
CA ALA A 80 7.66 -13.50 3.25
C ALA A 80 8.09 -14.64 4.21
N ALA A 81 8.86 -15.60 3.72
CA ALA A 81 9.34 -16.73 4.52
C ALA A 81 10.26 -16.34 5.71
N ILE A 82 10.85 -15.14 5.69
CA ILE A 82 11.73 -14.62 6.75
C ILE A 82 10.94 -13.89 7.86
N GLY A 83 9.65 -13.58 7.63
CA GLY A 83 8.84 -12.77 8.54
C GLY A 83 8.68 -13.35 9.96
N GLU A 84 8.78 -14.67 10.14
CA GLU A 84 8.74 -15.31 11.47
C GLU A 84 10.01 -14.97 12.28
N SER A 85 11.19 -15.10 11.68
CA SER A 85 12.46 -14.75 12.32
C SER A 85 12.59 -13.25 12.61
N ALA A 86 11.98 -12.41 11.76
CA ALA A 86 11.94 -10.96 11.94
C ALA A 86 11.14 -10.54 13.19
N ASP A 87 10.19 -11.36 13.65
CA ASP A 87 9.39 -11.08 14.83
C ASP A 87 10.24 -11.19 16.11
N ALA A 88 11.02 -12.26 16.20
CA ALA A 88 11.83 -12.61 17.35
C ALA A 88 13.08 -11.72 17.55
N ASP A 89 13.64 -11.14 16.49
CA ASP A 89 14.89 -10.38 16.53
C ASP A 89 14.77 -9.01 15.84
N ALA A 90 15.09 -7.94 16.56
CA ALA A 90 14.97 -6.57 16.04
C ALA A 90 15.97 -6.25 14.90
N GLY A 91 17.14 -6.86 14.89
CA GLY A 91 18.11 -6.72 13.80
C GLY A 91 17.61 -7.39 12.52
N LEU A 92 17.09 -8.61 12.63
CA LEU A 92 16.46 -9.32 11.52
C LEU A 92 15.23 -8.57 11.02
N ARG A 93 14.42 -7.99 11.92
CA ARG A 93 13.29 -7.13 11.55
C ARG A 93 13.70 -5.96 10.69
N ASN A 94 14.75 -5.25 11.08
CA ASN A 94 15.26 -4.10 10.33
C ASN A 94 15.78 -4.52 8.95
N ALA A 95 16.53 -5.63 8.88
CA ALA A 95 17.01 -6.17 7.61
C ALA A 95 15.85 -6.63 6.71
N TRP A 96 14.82 -7.24 7.29
CA TRP A 96 13.61 -7.66 6.59
C TRP A 96 12.82 -6.48 6.04
N ILE A 97 12.60 -5.43 6.83
CA ILE A 97 11.95 -4.19 6.40
C ILE A 97 12.75 -3.52 5.27
N GLU A 98 14.08 -3.44 5.39
CA GLU A 98 14.92 -2.85 4.35
C GLU A 98 14.83 -3.67 3.06
N ARG A 99 14.86 -5.00 3.14
CA ARG A 99 14.66 -5.87 1.99
C ARG A 99 13.31 -5.63 1.31
N MET A 100 12.24 -5.42 2.09
CA MET A 100 10.93 -5.09 1.53
C MET A 100 10.89 -3.72 0.84
N ARG A 101 11.64 -2.73 1.34
CA ARG A 101 11.78 -1.41 0.70
C ARG A 101 12.57 -1.50 -0.60
N GLU A 102 13.62 -2.31 -0.66
CA GLU A 102 14.37 -2.57 -1.89
C GLU A 102 13.48 -3.20 -2.97
N LEU A 103 12.67 -4.19 -2.58
CA LEU A 103 11.71 -4.84 -3.46
C LEU A 103 10.66 -3.86 -3.99
N ASP A 104 10.13 -2.97 -3.14
CA ASP A 104 9.24 -1.91 -3.61
C ASP A 104 9.96 -0.99 -4.60
N ALA A 105 11.17 -0.52 -4.29
CA ALA A 105 11.92 0.36 -5.20
C ALA A 105 12.15 -0.28 -6.57
N ILE A 106 12.41 -1.60 -6.64
CA ILE A 106 12.50 -2.36 -7.88
C ILE A 106 11.15 -2.37 -8.60
N GLY A 107 10.08 -2.78 -7.91
CA GLY A 107 8.73 -2.85 -8.48
C GLY A 107 8.24 -1.51 -9.00
N ARG A 108 8.48 -0.41 -8.27
CA ARG A 108 8.14 0.95 -8.67
C ARG A 108 8.86 1.38 -9.93
N ARG A 109 10.14 1.05 -10.09
CA ARG A 109 10.85 1.33 -11.36
C ARG A 109 10.19 0.61 -12.54
N VAL A 110 9.88 -0.68 -12.38
CA VAL A 110 9.22 -1.46 -13.44
C VAL A 110 7.85 -0.87 -13.79
N GLU A 111 7.03 -0.61 -12.78
CA GLU A 111 5.69 -0.01 -12.94
C GLU A 111 5.76 1.36 -13.63
N ILE A 112 6.63 2.24 -13.13
CA ILE A 112 6.80 3.58 -13.69
C ILE A 112 7.39 3.54 -15.09
N THR A 113 8.28 2.61 -15.42
CA THR A 113 8.77 2.44 -16.79
C THR A 113 7.65 2.02 -17.75
N ASN A 114 6.75 1.15 -17.29
CA ASN A 114 5.69 0.59 -18.13
C ASN A 114 4.43 1.46 -18.20
N LEU A 115 4.25 2.44 -17.32
CA LEU A 115 3.09 3.35 -17.34
C LEU A 115 2.95 4.06 -18.70
N PRO A 116 1.74 4.23 -19.27
CA PRO A 116 1.53 5.11 -20.41
C PRO A 116 1.97 6.55 -20.13
N ALA A 117 2.46 7.27 -21.15
CA ALA A 117 2.93 8.65 -20.97
C ALA A 117 1.85 9.59 -20.39
N ALA A 118 0.61 9.44 -20.86
CA ALA A 118 -0.53 10.20 -20.35
C ALA A 118 -0.80 9.97 -18.86
N ASP A 119 -0.58 8.74 -18.35
CA ASP A 119 -0.70 8.46 -16.92
C ASP A 119 0.44 9.10 -16.12
N VAL A 120 1.66 9.14 -16.66
CA VAL A 120 2.79 9.85 -16.02
C VAL A 120 2.54 11.35 -15.94
N GLU A 121 2.01 11.96 -17.00
CA GLU A 121 1.62 13.39 -17.00
C GLU A 121 0.55 13.69 -15.94
N GLN A 122 -0.45 12.81 -15.80
CA GLN A 122 -1.51 12.95 -14.79
C GLN A 122 -1.00 12.84 -13.34
N LEU A 123 0.16 12.22 -13.11
CA LEU A 123 0.79 12.19 -11.79
C LEU A 123 1.35 13.57 -11.37
N GLY A 124 1.38 14.56 -12.28
CA GLY A 124 1.85 15.92 -11.99
C GLY A 124 3.35 15.99 -11.70
N VAL A 125 4.12 15.02 -12.18
CA VAL A 125 5.58 14.95 -12.10
C VAL A 125 6.18 15.16 -13.49
N GLY A 126 7.32 15.85 -13.57
CA GLY A 126 7.87 16.27 -14.85
C GLY A 126 8.19 15.13 -15.82
N ASP A 127 8.75 14.03 -15.30
CA ASP A 127 9.08 12.85 -16.08
C ASP A 127 9.09 11.57 -15.22
N ARG A 128 9.40 10.42 -15.85
CA ARG A 128 9.51 9.12 -15.17
C ARG A 128 10.62 9.08 -14.12
N SER A 129 11.72 9.79 -14.35
CA SER A 129 12.83 9.85 -13.41
C SER A 129 12.39 10.57 -12.13
N ALA A 130 11.71 11.71 -12.27
CA ALA A 130 11.09 12.45 -11.18
C ALA A 130 10.04 11.60 -10.44
N ALA A 131 9.24 10.79 -11.15
CA ALA A 131 8.31 9.85 -10.54
C ALA A 131 9.02 8.79 -9.68
N VAL A 132 10.14 8.23 -10.18
CA VAL A 132 10.95 7.27 -9.42
C VAL A 132 11.56 7.93 -8.19
N SER A 133 12.19 9.10 -8.32
CA SER A 133 12.78 9.84 -7.21
C SER A 133 11.74 10.19 -6.14
N ARG A 134 10.58 10.73 -6.55
CA ARG A 134 9.48 11.06 -5.63
C ARG A 134 8.98 9.82 -4.88
N SER A 135 8.92 8.67 -5.53
CA SER A 135 8.54 7.40 -4.89
C SER A 135 9.56 6.98 -3.83
N GLN A 136 10.87 7.15 -4.08
CA GLN A 136 11.93 6.83 -3.13
C GLN A 136 11.95 7.78 -1.93
N ASP A 137 11.80 9.08 -2.18
CA ASP A 137 11.73 10.10 -1.12
C ASP A 137 10.53 9.83 -0.21
N CYS A 138 9.36 9.59 -0.80
CA CYS A 138 8.16 9.27 -0.04
C CYS A 138 8.24 7.94 0.69
N ALA A 139 8.87 6.92 0.10
CA ALA A 139 9.13 5.65 0.79
C ALA A 139 10.00 5.87 2.03
N GLN A 140 11.01 6.75 1.95
CA GLN A 140 11.87 7.06 3.09
C GLN A 140 11.13 7.84 4.19
N THR A 141 10.38 8.88 3.82
CA THR A 141 9.57 9.68 4.76
C THR A 141 8.56 8.80 5.49
N ARG A 142 7.85 7.94 4.76
CA ARG A 142 6.84 7.05 5.33
C ARG A 142 7.45 5.96 6.19
N ALA A 143 8.54 5.34 5.76
CA ALA A 143 9.25 4.34 6.57
C ALA A 143 9.71 4.92 7.92
N ARG A 144 10.29 6.12 7.94
CA ARG A 144 10.69 6.77 9.20
C ARG A 144 9.51 6.98 10.15
N ALA A 145 8.39 7.47 9.64
CA ALA A 145 7.21 7.78 10.45
C ALA A 145 6.46 6.53 10.92
N ASP A 146 6.34 5.51 10.08
CA ASP A 146 5.60 4.30 10.42
C ASP A 146 6.43 3.35 11.29
N MET A 147 7.74 3.24 11.07
CA MET A 147 8.60 2.33 11.85
C MET A 147 8.96 2.89 13.24
N SER A 148 8.73 4.18 13.51
CA SER A 148 8.82 4.75 14.86
C SER A 148 7.60 4.45 15.74
N ASP A 149 6.53 3.89 15.16
CA ASP A 149 5.29 3.57 15.85
C ASP A 149 5.18 2.05 16.04
N SER A 150 5.32 1.58 17.28
CA SER A 150 5.31 0.15 17.62
C SER A 150 4.01 -0.54 17.22
N SER A 151 2.87 0.17 17.21
CA SER A 151 1.58 -0.41 16.81
C SER A 151 1.55 -0.71 15.31
N LYS A 152 2.16 0.14 14.49
CA LYS A 152 2.30 -0.09 13.06
C LYS A 152 3.29 -1.21 12.76
N VAL A 153 4.40 -1.26 13.50
CA VAL A 153 5.36 -2.37 13.38
C VAL A 153 4.70 -3.70 13.75
N ALA A 154 3.90 -3.76 14.82
CA ALA A 154 3.14 -4.96 15.17
C ALA A 154 2.16 -5.36 14.05
N GLY A 155 1.39 -4.42 13.52
CA GLY A 155 0.47 -4.68 12.41
C GLY A 155 1.15 -5.08 11.09
N LEU A 156 2.42 -4.73 10.88
CA LEU A 156 3.23 -5.22 9.76
C LEU A 156 3.62 -6.69 9.96
N LEU A 157 4.02 -7.07 11.18
CA LEU A 157 4.44 -8.44 11.49
C LEU A 157 3.29 -9.45 11.40
N GLU A 158 2.06 -9.00 11.63
CA GLU A 158 0.84 -9.81 11.46
C GLU A 158 0.52 -10.15 9.99
N GLN A 159 1.08 -9.40 9.03
CA GLN A 159 0.81 -9.56 7.59
C GLN A 159 1.81 -10.47 6.85
N ARG A 160 2.65 -11.20 7.61
CA ARG A 160 3.67 -12.10 7.07
C ARG A 160 3.10 -13.32 6.34
#